data_AF-A0A2D3WGZ1-F1
#
_entry.id   AF-A0A2D3WGZ1-F1
#
_cell.length_a   1.000
_cell.length_b   1.000
_cell.length_c   1.000
_cell.angle_alpha   90.00
_cell.angle_beta   90.00
_cell.angle_gamma   90.00
#
_symmetry.space_group_name_H-M   'P 1'
#
loop_
_entity.id
_entity.type
_entity.pdbx_description
1 polymer ?
#
loop_
_entity_poly.entity_id
_entity_poly.type
_entity_poly.pdbx_seq_one_letter_code
_entity_poly.pdbx_strand_id
1 'polypeptide(L)'
;MKLFKMAMVAMVFTLVGAYAQEMFQSVPEKEATLLQKGEDKLYCPNCGMNLPKYYKTSHAVELTDGTHRQYCSIHCLTEEMEMGYLRDKKESIKSIQVVDISSNQFVDAKKAFYVVGSSKPGTMTMTSKYAFGQKAQAEDFAAKNGGTVMDFDETYKTAVNDFTKDMGMLLAMKSSKMWKMGEKLYNEKCDKAKIDTFHAHNIGTMKTMIRDSKACGELDDMQLQTISLHIWDQKLGNFEKQYGENKEIKANAEMFKKKMMEQNGNK
;
A
#
# COMPACT_ATOMS: atom_id res chain seq x y z
N MET A 1 42.37 -59.86 6.95
CA MET A 1 40.98 -59.77 6.45
C MET A 1 40.13 -59.07 7.52
N LYS A 2 40.07 -57.73 7.50
CA LYS A 2 39.19 -56.94 8.38
C LYS A 2 38.29 -56.12 7.46
N LEU A 3 37.02 -56.53 7.33
CA LEU A 3 36.01 -55.78 6.60
C LEU A 3 35.60 -54.56 7.45
N PHE A 4 35.99 -53.37 7.00
CA PHE A 4 35.39 -52.12 7.44
C PHE A 4 33.99 -52.01 6.81
N LYS A 5 32.94 -52.20 7.61
CA LYS A 5 31.57 -51.82 7.22
C LYS A 5 31.42 -50.33 7.45
N MET A 6 31.52 -49.57 6.36
CA MET A 6 31.24 -48.14 6.31
C MET A 6 29.72 -47.95 6.48
N ALA A 7 29.29 -47.53 7.67
CA ALA A 7 27.91 -47.16 7.92
C ALA A 7 27.63 -45.82 7.23
N MET A 8 26.84 -45.87 6.15
CA MET A 8 26.35 -44.72 5.41
C MET A 8 25.33 -43.98 6.28
N VAL A 9 25.76 -42.90 6.95
CA VAL A 9 24.85 -42.00 7.65
C VAL A 9 24.05 -41.25 6.59
N ALA A 10 22.79 -41.65 6.40
CA ALA A 10 21.84 -40.95 5.55
C ALA A 10 21.57 -39.55 6.13
N MET A 11 22.19 -38.54 5.51
CA MET A 11 21.94 -37.13 5.78
C MET A 11 20.51 -36.81 5.32
N VAL A 12 19.56 -36.82 6.24
CA VAL A 12 18.20 -36.35 6.02
C VAL A 12 18.29 -34.84 5.77
N PHE A 13 18.36 -34.44 4.50
CA PHE A 13 18.11 -33.08 4.07
C PHE A 13 16.64 -32.77 4.38
N THR A 14 16.40 -32.10 5.50
CA THR A 14 15.12 -31.42 5.73
C THR A 14 15.00 -30.35 4.65
N LEU A 15 14.17 -30.63 3.65
CA LEU A 15 13.65 -29.63 2.71
C LEU A 15 12.83 -28.63 3.53
N VAL A 16 13.50 -27.64 4.12
CA VAL A 16 12.87 -26.40 4.54
C VAL A 16 12.52 -25.69 3.24
N GLY A 17 11.33 -25.98 2.73
CA GLY A 17 10.74 -25.24 1.63
C GLY A 17 10.79 -23.76 2.00
N ALA A 18 11.45 -22.96 1.17
CA ALA A 18 11.40 -21.51 1.24
C ALA A 18 9.96 -21.08 0.93
N TYR A 19 9.09 -21.13 1.93
CA TYR A 19 7.85 -20.39 1.89
C TYR A 19 8.25 -18.93 1.73
N ALA A 20 7.99 -18.36 0.55
CA ALA A 20 8.06 -16.92 0.36
C ALA A 20 7.22 -16.32 1.49
N GLN A 21 7.88 -15.65 2.43
CA GLN A 21 7.23 -15.15 3.64
C GLN A 21 6.11 -14.22 3.20
N GLU A 22 4.86 -14.65 3.35
CA GLU A 22 3.71 -13.83 2.98
C GLU A 22 3.78 -12.52 3.76
N MET A 23 3.51 -11.41 3.07
CA MET A 23 3.54 -10.09 3.70
C MET A 23 2.55 -10.08 4.87
N PHE A 24 2.98 -9.56 6.02
CA PHE A 24 2.13 -9.51 7.22
C PHE A 24 0.79 -8.82 6.94
N GLN A 25 0.77 -7.84 6.05
CA GLN A 25 -0.39 -7.03 5.68
C GLN A 25 -1.44 -7.76 4.87
N SER A 26 -1.07 -8.87 4.20
CA SER A 26 -1.94 -9.56 3.27
C SER A 26 -2.97 -10.44 3.97
N VAL A 27 -4.11 -10.60 3.31
CA VAL A 27 -5.06 -11.70 3.53
C VAL A 27 -5.47 -12.30 2.18
N PRO A 28 -5.93 -13.56 2.12
CA PRO A 28 -6.57 -14.11 0.93
C PRO A 28 -7.74 -13.23 0.48
N GLU A 29 -7.93 -13.05 -0.83
CA GLU A 29 -8.98 -12.17 -1.36
C GLU A 29 -10.39 -12.51 -0.85
N LYS A 30 -10.69 -13.81 -0.71
CA LYS A 30 -11.96 -14.30 -0.16
C LYS A 30 -12.21 -13.92 1.32
N GLU A 31 -11.16 -13.55 2.04
CA GLU A 31 -11.21 -13.14 3.45
C GLU A 31 -11.22 -11.61 3.61
N ALA A 32 -10.90 -10.88 2.53
CA ALA A 32 -10.94 -9.42 2.54
C ALA A 32 -12.38 -8.92 2.41
N THR A 33 -12.82 -8.10 3.39
CA THR A 33 -14.06 -7.33 3.25
C THR A 33 -13.77 -6.09 2.41
N LEU A 34 -14.40 -5.97 1.23
CA LEU A 34 -14.33 -4.77 0.40
C LEU A 34 -15.57 -3.91 0.62
N LEU A 35 -15.39 -2.77 1.27
CA LEU A 35 -16.49 -1.85 1.61
C LEU A 35 -16.90 -0.99 0.42
N GLN A 36 -15.94 -0.61 -0.43
CA GLN A 36 -16.23 0.07 -1.70
C GLN A 36 -16.85 -0.91 -2.73
N LYS A 37 -17.66 -0.37 -3.63
CA LYS A 37 -18.39 -1.11 -4.68
C LYS A 37 -17.89 -0.73 -6.07
N GLY A 38 -18.30 -1.48 -7.08
CA GLY A 38 -17.93 -1.25 -8.48
C GLY A 38 -16.80 -2.16 -8.97
N GLU A 39 -16.43 -2.01 -10.23
CA GLU A 39 -15.39 -2.83 -10.89
C GLU A 39 -13.98 -2.58 -10.33
N ASP A 40 -13.77 -1.38 -9.75
CA ASP A 40 -12.52 -0.96 -9.12
C ASP A 40 -12.47 -1.25 -7.62
N LYS A 41 -13.43 -2.02 -7.08
CA LYS A 41 -13.52 -2.33 -5.65
C LYS A 41 -12.28 -2.99 -5.04
N LEU A 42 -11.43 -3.60 -5.86
CA LEU A 42 -10.21 -4.28 -5.45
C LEU A 42 -9.02 -3.33 -5.22
N TYR A 43 -9.10 -2.07 -5.66
CA TYR A 43 -7.97 -1.16 -5.65
C TYR A 43 -8.25 0.08 -4.81
N CYS A 44 -7.24 0.49 -4.03
CA CYS A 44 -7.25 1.76 -3.34
C CYS A 44 -7.39 2.89 -4.39
N PRO A 45 -8.42 3.77 -4.29
CA PRO A 45 -8.64 4.82 -5.27
C PRO A 45 -7.50 5.84 -5.29
N ASN A 46 -6.75 5.95 -4.20
CA ASN A 46 -5.69 6.92 -4.05
C ASN A 46 -4.35 6.47 -4.69
N CYS A 47 -3.92 5.22 -4.45
CA CYS A 47 -2.60 4.73 -4.91
C CYS A 47 -2.65 3.52 -5.86
N GLY A 48 -3.84 2.96 -6.12
CA GLY A 48 -4.04 1.81 -7.02
C GLY A 48 -3.63 0.45 -6.44
N MET A 49 -3.10 0.41 -5.22
CA MET A 49 -2.67 -0.82 -4.57
C MET A 49 -3.86 -1.76 -4.30
N ASN A 50 -3.63 -3.06 -4.49
CA ASN A 50 -4.61 -4.11 -4.24
C ASN A 50 -4.99 -4.18 -2.75
N LEU A 51 -6.27 -3.99 -2.42
CA LEU A 51 -6.74 -3.89 -1.04
C LEU A 51 -6.53 -5.19 -0.24
N PRO A 52 -6.83 -6.40 -0.74
CA PRO A 52 -6.49 -7.65 -0.05
C PRO A 52 -5.00 -7.81 0.32
N LYS A 53 -4.10 -7.36 -0.55
CA LYS A 53 -2.64 -7.43 -0.33
C LYS A 53 -2.15 -6.49 0.78
N TYR A 54 -2.91 -5.45 1.10
CA TYR A 54 -2.57 -4.46 2.13
C TYR A 54 -3.70 -4.31 3.16
N TYR A 55 -4.45 -5.39 3.38
CA TYR A 55 -5.72 -5.37 4.08
C TYR A 55 -5.57 -4.99 5.56
N LYS A 56 -4.55 -5.50 6.26
CA LYS A 56 -4.37 -5.25 7.70
C LYS A 56 -3.94 -3.83 8.06
N THR A 57 -3.64 -2.99 7.07
CA THR A 57 -3.43 -1.55 7.25
C THR A 57 -4.63 -0.73 6.76
N SER A 58 -5.65 -1.38 6.19
CA SER A 58 -6.73 -0.72 5.46
C SER A 58 -7.60 0.14 6.37
N HIS A 59 -7.96 1.30 5.83
CA HIS A 59 -8.92 2.22 6.42
C HIS A 59 -10.07 2.43 5.43
N ALA A 60 -11.24 2.83 5.91
CA ALA A 60 -12.35 3.17 5.05
C ALA A 60 -13.13 4.37 5.59
N VAL A 61 -13.83 5.05 4.69
CA VAL A 61 -14.74 6.14 5.01
C VAL A 61 -16.11 5.82 4.44
N GLU A 62 -17.13 5.94 5.27
CA GLU A 62 -18.54 5.99 4.85
C GLU A 62 -18.97 7.47 4.85
N LEU A 63 -19.54 7.92 3.73
CA LEU A 63 -20.15 9.23 3.60
C LEU A 63 -21.64 9.19 3.96
N THR A 64 -22.23 10.35 4.24
CA THR A 64 -23.65 10.52 4.58
C THR A 64 -24.60 10.06 3.47
N ASP A 65 -24.15 10.02 2.21
CA ASP A 65 -24.88 9.48 1.06
C ASP A 65 -24.77 7.94 0.91
N GLY A 66 -24.05 7.27 1.82
CA GLY A 66 -23.80 5.83 1.80
C GLY A 66 -22.62 5.39 0.93
N THR A 67 -21.92 6.34 0.28
CA THR A 67 -20.70 6.04 -0.48
C THR A 67 -19.60 5.55 0.45
N HIS A 68 -18.97 4.43 0.09
CA HIS A 68 -17.80 3.91 0.79
C HIS A 68 -16.54 4.10 -0.04
N ARG A 69 -15.46 4.55 0.59
CA ARG A 69 -14.12 4.62 0.00
C ARG A 69 -13.15 3.86 0.90
N GLN A 70 -12.42 2.90 0.34
CA GLN A 70 -11.48 2.07 1.09
C GLN A 70 -10.04 2.32 0.63
N TYR A 71 -9.18 2.53 1.60
CA TYR A 71 -7.79 2.92 1.42
C TYR A 71 -6.89 1.79 1.91
N CYS A 72 -5.73 1.60 1.27
CA CYS A 72 -4.78 0.57 1.68
C CYS A 72 -4.11 0.88 3.02
N SER A 73 -4.06 2.15 3.43
CA SER A 73 -3.42 2.58 4.68
C SER A 73 -3.93 3.92 5.19
N ILE A 74 -3.61 4.23 6.44
CA ILE A 74 -3.87 5.55 7.02
C ILE A 74 -3.14 6.67 6.27
N HIS A 75 -1.98 6.39 5.66
CA HIS A 75 -1.29 7.37 4.80
C HIS A 75 -2.19 7.80 3.63
N CYS A 76 -2.85 6.85 2.96
CA CYS A 76 -3.78 7.16 1.89
C CYS A 76 -5.06 7.84 2.38
N LEU A 77 -5.52 7.54 3.59
CA LEU A 77 -6.62 8.27 4.24
C LEU A 77 -6.21 9.72 4.51
N THR A 78 -5.03 9.95 5.07
CA THR A 78 -4.48 11.29 5.36
C THR A 78 -4.36 12.11 4.08
N GLU A 79 -3.82 11.55 3.00
CA GLU A 79 -3.77 12.22 1.70
C GLU A 79 -5.16 12.68 1.25
N GLU A 80 -6.15 11.79 1.31
CA GLU A 80 -7.50 12.09 0.87
C GLU A 80 -8.20 13.15 1.74
N MET A 81 -7.96 13.12 3.04
CA MET A 81 -8.50 14.05 4.03
C MET A 81 -7.86 15.44 3.96
N GLU A 82 -6.56 15.53 3.66
CA GLU A 82 -5.83 16.80 3.67
C GLU A 82 -5.75 17.46 2.29
N MET A 83 -5.72 16.67 1.22
CA MET A 83 -5.49 17.21 -0.13
C MET A 83 -6.27 16.52 -1.25
N GLY A 84 -6.92 15.38 -0.99
CA GLY A 84 -7.67 14.63 -2.00
C GLY A 84 -9.18 14.83 -1.92
N TYR A 85 -9.92 13.80 -2.34
CA TYR A 85 -11.38 13.86 -2.52
C TYR A 85 -12.15 14.22 -1.24
N LEU A 86 -11.64 13.84 -0.07
CA LEU A 86 -12.33 14.04 1.21
C LEU A 86 -12.10 15.42 1.83
N ARG A 87 -11.11 16.19 1.34
CA ARG A 87 -10.73 17.49 1.92
C ARG A 87 -11.91 18.44 2.12
N ASP A 88 -12.73 18.59 1.08
CA ASP A 88 -13.89 19.50 1.10
C ASP A 88 -15.20 18.77 1.46
N LYS A 89 -15.09 17.50 1.91
CA LYS A 89 -16.22 16.63 2.27
C LYS A 89 -16.16 16.17 3.73
N LYS A 90 -15.33 16.80 4.57
CA LYS A 90 -15.18 16.41 5.99
C LYS A 90 -16.51 16.36 6.75
N GLU A 91 -17.40 17.31 6.48
CA GLU A 91 -18.76 17.35 7.06
C GLU A 91 -19.69 16.22 6.57
N SER A 92 -19.39 15.62 5.42
CA SER A 92 -20.14 14.48 4.88
C SER A 92 -19.59 13.14 5.35
N ILE A 93 -18.54 13.11 6.18
CA ILE A 93 -18.00 11.86 6.72
C ILE A 93 -18.89 11.38 7.86
N LYS A 94 -19.58 10.26 7.62
CA LYS A 94 -20.44 9.61 8.62
C LYS A 94 -19.59 8.77 9.59
N SER A 95 -18.63 8.01 9.07
CA SER A 95 -17.72 7.24 9.91
C SER A 95 -16.38 6.96 9.24
N ILE A 96 -15.34 6.81 10.05
CA ILE A 96 -14.03 6.31 9.65
C ILE A 96 -13.86 4.93 10.29
N GLN A 97 -13.47 3.95 9.48
CA GLN A 97 -13.30 2.56 9.90
C GLN A 97 -11.87 2.10 9.64
N VAL A 98 -11.41 1.12 10.40
CA VAL A 98 -10.09 0.51 10.25
C VAL A 98 -10.19 -1.01 10.42
N VAL A 99 -9.34 -1.76 9.72
CA VAL A 99 -9.23 -3.22 9.94
C VAL A 99 -8.56 -3.49 11.28
N ASP A 100 -9.28 -4.18 12.17
CA ASP A 100 -8.73 -4.78 13.38
C ASP A 100 -7.91 -6.03 13.00
N ILE A 101 -6.63 -6.04 13.37
CA ILE A 101 -5.70 -7.11 12.99
C ILE A 101 -6.07 -8.45 13.63
N SER A 102 -6.69 -8.43 14.80
CA SER A 102 -7.03 -9.65 15.54
C SER A 102 -8.17 -10.42 14.86
N SER A 103 -9.17 -9.70 14.34
CA SER A 103 -10.37 -10.30 13.74
C SER A 103 -10.43 -10.22 12.22
N ASN A 104 -9.57 -9.41 11.58
CA ASN A 104 -9.67 -9.01 10.16
C ASN A 104 -11.01 -8.32 9.80
N GLN A 105 -11.71 -7.74 10.79
CA GLN A 105 -12.96 -7.02 10.58
C GLN A 105 -12.76 -5.50 10.69
N PHE A 106 -13.64 -4.74 10.03
CA PHE A 106 -13.67 -3.29 10.20
C PHE A 106 -14.29 -2.90 11.54
N VAL A 107 -13.58 -2.06 12.29
CA VAL A 107 -14.03 -1.43 13.54
C VAL A 107 -14.02 0.09 13.41
N ASP A 108 -14.67 0.79 14.33
CA ASP A 108 -14.65 2.25 14.41
C ASP A 108 -13.20 2.74 14.65
N ALA A 109 -12.63 3.46 13.70
CA ALA A 109 -11.24 3.89 13.74
C ALA A 109 -10.96 4.80 14.94
N LYS A 110 -11.93 5.66 15.31
CA LYS A 110 -11.78 6.61 16.42
C LYS A 110 -11.78 5.94 17.80
N LYS A 111 -12.24 4.69 17.88
CA LYS A 111 -12.26 3.88 19.11
C LYS A 111 -11.19 2.79 19.14
N ALA A 112 -10.44 2.63 18.05
CA ALA A 112 -9.38 1.64 17.94
C ALA A 112 -8.10 2.10 18.65
N PHE A 113 -7.24 1.13 18.95
CA PHE A 113 -5.89 1.34 19.48
C PHE A 113 -4.88 0.99 18.40
N TYR A 114 -3.87 1.83 18.24
CA TYR A 114 -2.89 1.72 17.18
C TYR A 114 -1.51 1.41 17.73
N VAL A 115 -0.83 0.42 17.18
CA VAL A 115 0.61 0.24 17.42
C VAL A 115 1.37 0.97 16.32
N VAL A 116 2.05 2.04 16.71
CA VAL A 116 2.81 2.92 15.82
C VAL A 116 4.31 2.63 15.93
N GLY A 117 4.97 2.42 14.80
CA GLY A 117 6.42 2.17 14.74
C GLY A 117 6.84 0.75 15.14
N SER A 118 6.00 -0.25 14.89
CA SER A 118 6.38 -1.66 15.08
C SER A 118 7.40 -2.12 14.05
N SER A 119 8.06 -3.25 14.33
CA SER A 119 8.97 -3.95 13.41
C SER A 119 8.28 -4.55 12.18
N LYS A 120 6.94 -4.64 12.14
CA LYS A 120 6.22 -5.03 10.93
C LYS A 120 6.21 -3.87 9.93
N PRO A 121 6.48 -4.09 8.63
CA PRO A 121 6.53 -3.01 7.65
C PRO A 121 5.21 -2.25 7.56
N GLY A 122 5.23 -0.94 7.29
CA GLY A 122 4.02 -0.17 7.00
C GLY A 122 3.50 -0.40 5.58
N THR A 123 2.36 0.21 5.27
CA THR A 123 1.85 0.34 3.90
C THR A 123 1.87 1.82 3.52
N MET A 124 2.62 2.17 2.48
CA MET A 124 2.84 3.57 2.03
C MET A 124 3.51 4.47 3.08
N THR A 125 4.08 3.91 4.14
CA THR A 125 4.68 4.65 5.24
C THR A 125 5.94 3.95 5.74
N MET A 126 6.90 4.73 6.23
CA MET A 126 8.07 4.20 6.93
C MET A 126 7.75 3.81 8.37
N THR A 127 6.85 4.54 9.03
CA THR A 127 6.43 4.28 10.41
C THR A 127 5.12 3.48 10.36
N SER A 128 5.19 2.19 10.65
CA SER A 128 4.01 1.31 10.60
C SER A 128 2.92 1.76 11.58
N LYS A 129 1.65 1.57 11.19
CA LYS A 129 0.47 1.99 11.96
C LYS A 129 -0.59 0.89 11.84
N TYR A 130 -0.74 0.11 12.89
CA TYR A 130 -1.51 -1.14 12.91
C TYR A 130 -2.60 -1.08 13.99
N ALA A 131 -3.86 -1.30 13.62
CA ALA A 131 -5.00 -1.06 14.49
C ALA A 131 -5.54 -2.33 15.15
N PHE A 132 -6.09 -2.15 16.35
CA PHE A 132 -6.69 -3.18 17.18
C PHE A 132 -8.00 -2.67 17.78
N GLY A 133 -9.03 -3.50 17.77
CA GLY A 133 -10.31 -3.18 18.42
C GLY A 133 -10.24 -3.17 19.95
N GLN A 134 -9.21 -3.81 20.53
CA GLN A 134 -9.03 -3.91 21.98
C GLN A 134 -7.61 -3.51 22.38
N LYS A 135 -7.50 -2.73 23.46
CA LYS A 135 -6.22 -2.22 23.97
C LYS A 135 -5.23 -3.33 24.32
N ALA A 136 -5.71 -4.39 24.99
CA ALA A 136 -4.87 -5.52 25.39
C ALA A 136 -4.19 -6.20 24.19
N GLN A 137 -4.89 -6.29 23.05
CA GLN A 137 -4.32 -6.88 21.83
C GLN A 137 -3.26 -5.98 21.20
N ALA A 138 -3.44 -4.65 21.27
CA ALA A 138 -2.42 -3.69 20.84
C ALA A 138 -1.17 -3.78 21.73
N GLU A 139 -1.35 -3.85 23.05
CA GLU A 139 -0.27 -4.00 24.02
C GLU A 139 0.50 -5.31 23.80
N ASP A 140 -0.19 -6.43 23.59
CA ASP A 140 0.42 -7.72 23.25
C ASP A 140 1.21 -7.68 21.93
N PHE A 141 0.67 -6.99 20.92
CA PHE A 141 1.37 -6.84 19.65
C PHE A 141 2.60 -5.96 19.79
N ALA A 142 2.51 -4.84 20.52
CA ALA A 142 3.63 -3.95 20.79
C ALA A 142 4.73 -4.66 21.60
N ALA A 143 4.37 -5.48 22.59
CA ALA A 143 5.33 -6.26 23.37
C ALA A 143 6.15 -7.24 22.50
N LYS A 144 5.52 -7.81 21.45
CA LYS A 144 6.17 -8.78 20.55
C LYS A 144 6.92 -8.13 19.40
N ASN A 145 6.44 -6.98 18.92
CA ASN A 145 6.92 -6.38 17.67
C ASN A 145 7.54 -5.00 17.85
N GLY A 146 7.56 -4.46 19.07
CA GLY A 146 7.89 -3.07 19.35
C GLY A 146 6.78 -2.09 18.90
N GLY A 147 7.07 -0.80 19.03
CA GLY A 147 6.14 0.28 18.74
C GLY A 147 5.41 0.79 19.97
N THR A 148 4.68 1.88 19.80
CA THR A 148 3.95 2.58 20.86
C THR A 148 2.45 2.46 20.62
N VAL A 149 1.69 2.12 21.67
CA VAL A 149 0.23 2.10 21.62
C VAL A 149 -0.28 3.54 21.71
N MET A 150 -1.05 3.97 20.72
CA MET A 150 -1.64 5.31 20.56
C MET A 150 -3.14 5.19 20.26
N ASP A 151 -3.88 6.27 20.47
CA ASP A 151 -5.24 6.38 19.94
C ASP A 151 -5.27 6.85 18.47
N PHE A 152 -6.47 7.05 17.92
CA PHE A 152 -6.64 7.50 16.54
C PHE A 152 -6.08 8.91 16.30
N ASP A 153 -6.34 9.86 17.19
CA ASP A 153 -5.98 11.26 16.98
C ASP A 153 -4.45 11.44 17.02
N GLU A 154 -3.78 10.77 17.96
CA GLU A 154 -2.31 10.71 18.03
C GLU A 154 -1.70 10.02 16.80
N THR A 155 -2.32 8.94 16.34
CA THR A 155 -1.85 8.19 15.18
C THR A 155 -2.05 8.97 13.89
N TYR A 156 -3.18 9.64 13.72
CA TYR A 156 -3.48 10.49 12.58
C TYR A 156 -2.54 11.70 12.53
N LYS A 157 -2.29 12.34 13.68
CA LYS A 157 -1.29 13.41 13.80
C LYS A 157 0.10 12.93 13.40
N THR A 158 0.50 11.73 13.84
CA THR A 158 1.74 11.09 13.41
C THR A 158 1.76 10.87 11.89
N ALA A 159 0.66 10.41 11.30
CA ALA A 159 0.55 10.20 9.86
C ALA A 159 0.68 11.51 9.05
N VAL A 160 0.08 12.61 9.54
CA VAL A 160 0.22 13.95 8.95
C VAL A 160 1.68 14.42 9.03
N ASN A 161 2.33 14.25 10.19
CA ASN A 161 3.73 14.66 10.39
C ASN A 161 4.71 13.84 9.53
N ASP A 162 4.44 12.55 9.34
CA ASP A 162 5.26 11.66 8.51
C ASP A 162 5.08 11.89 7.00
N PHE A 163 3.99 12.56 6.60
CA PHE A 163 3.48 12.54 5.23
C PHE A 163 4.50 12.99 4.18
N THR A 164 5.16 14.13 4.38
CA THR A 164 6.14 14.69 3.42
C THR A 164 7.36 13.78 3.24
N LYS A 165 7.78 13.11 4.31
CA LYS A 165 8.91 12.19 4.30
C LYS A 165 8.55 10.86 3.65
N ASP A 166 7.36 10.32 3.96
CA ASP A 166 6.79 9.15 3.30
C ASP A 166 6.63 9.41 1.80
N MET A 167 6.07 10.56 1.41
CA MET A 167 5.93 10.94 -0.01
C MET A 167 7.28 11.09 -0.72
N GLY A 168 8.30 11.62 -0.04
CA GLY A 168 9.66 11.64 -0.59
C GLY A 168 10.21 10.23 -0.84
N MET A 169 10.04 9.31 0.11
CA MET A 169 10.40 7.90 -0.06
C MET A 169 9.65 7.25 -1.23
N LEU A 170 8.34 7.47 -1.34
CA LEU A 170 7.52 6.96 -2.42
C LEU A 170 7.93 7.53 -3.78
N LEU A 171 8.22 8.82 -3.86
CA LEU A 171 8.74 9.45 -5.08
C LEU A 171 10.10 8.87 -5.47
N ALA A 172 11.00 8.66 -4.52
CA ALA A 172 12.28 8.01 -4.77
C ALA A 172 12.10 6.59 -5.34
N MET A 173 11.23 5.78 -4.73
CA MET A 173 10.93 4.42 -5.20
C MET A 173 10.29 4.41 -6.59
N LYS A 174 9.28 5.25 -6.81
CA LYS A 174 8.58 5.36 -8.09
C LYS A 174 9.52 5.79 -9.21
N SER A 175 10.25 6.89 -9.02
CA SER A 175 11.12 7.50 -10.04
C SER A 175 12.37 6.67 -10.34
N SER A 176 12.89 5.91 -9.37
CA SER A 176 14.08 5.09 -9.58
C SER A 176 13.80 3.85 -10.42
N LYS A 177 12.60 3.26 -10.33
CA LYS A 177 12.29 1.98 -10.98
C LYS A 177 10.89 1.89 -11.58
N MET A 178 9.84 2.16 -10.80
CA MET A 178 8.46 1.83 -11.21
C MET A 178 8.00 2.60 -12.44
N TRP A 179 8.30 3.89 -12.53
CA TRP A 179 7.94 4.72 -13.67
C TRP A 179 8.64 4.29 -14.96
N LYS A 180 9.95 4.02 -14.89
CA LYS A 180 10.72 3.51 -16.05
C LYS A 180 10.20 2.15 -16.53
N MET A 181 9.88 1.27 -15.58
CA MET A 181 9.28 -0.04 -15.89
C MET A 181 7.89 0.11 -16.52
N GLY A 182 7.05 0.99 -15.96
CA GLY A 182 5.72 1.29 -16.45
C GLY A 182 5.73 1.89 -17.86
N GLU A 183 6.62 2.84 -18.13
CA GLU A 183 6.81 3.44 -19.45
C GLU A 183 7.22 2.39 -20.49
N LYS A 184 8.18 1.53 -20.14
CA LYS A 184 8.61 0.44 -21.01
C LYS A 184 7.45 -0.50 -21.34
N LEU A 185 6.76 -1.01 -20.31
CA LEU A 185 5.64 -1.92 -20.49
C LEU A 185 4.49 -1.26 -21.26
N TYR A 186 4.20 0.01 -21.00
CA TYR A 186 3.19 0.78 -21.71
C TYR A 186 3.51 0.87 -23.21
N ASN A 187 4.76 1.16 -23.55
CA ASN A 187 5.18 1.27 -24.95
C ASN A 187 5.22 -0.08 -25.68
N GLU A 188 5.54 -1.17 -24.98
CA GLU A 188 5.67 -2.51 -25.56
C GLU A 188 4.34 -3.25 -25.69
N LYS A 189 3.43 -3.08 -24.73
CA LYS A 189 2.23 -3.92 -24.59
C LYS A 189 0.91 -3.23 -24.86
N CYS A 190 0.84 -1.90 -24.72
CA CYS A 190 -0.46 -1.22 -24.66
C CYS A 190 -0.94 -0.63 -25.99
N ASP A 191 -2.22 -0.82 -26.27
CA ASP A 191 -2.99 -0.06 -27.26
C ASP A 191 -3.23 1.36 -26.72
N LYS A 192 -2.41 2.29 -27.21
CA LYS A 192 -2.39 3.69 -26.79
C LYS A 192 -3.69 4.41 -27.18
N ALA A 193 -4.22 4.13 -28.37
CA ALA A 193 -5.44 4.75 -28.86
C ALA A 193 -6.63 4.36 -27.98
N LYS A 194 -6.69 3.09 -27.54
CA LYS A 194 -7.70 2.64 -26.59
C LYS A 194 -7.57 3.33 -25.23
N ILE A 195 -6.36 3.42 -24.69
CA ILE A 195 -6.11 4.07 -23.39
C ILE A 195 -6.45 5.57 -23.43
N ASP A 196 -6.20 6.25 -24.55
CA ASP A 196 -6.52 7.67 -24.71
C ASP A 196 -8.03 7.96 -24.64
N THR A 197 -8.89 6.95 -24.77
CA THR A 197 -10.34 7.07 -24.57
C THR A 197 -10.79 6.91 -23.12
N PHE A 198 -9.88 6.55 -22.20
CA PHE A 198 -10.28 6.27 -20.82
C PHE A 198 -10.56 7.55 -20.03
N HIS A 199 -11.70 7.57 -19.35
CA HIS A 199 -12.11 8.64 -18.45
C HIS A 199 -12.08 8.16 -17.00
N ALA A 200 -10.88 7.91 -16.48
CA ALA A 200 -10.70 7.48 -15.10
C ALA A 200 -10.71 8.68 -14.14
N HIS A 201 -11.51 8.59 -13.07
CA HIS A 201 -11.57 9.64 -12.04
C HIS A 201 -10.51 9.47 -10.95
N ASN A 202 -9.90 8.28 -10.86
CA ASN A 202 -8.83 7.97 -9.92
C ASN A 202 -7.95 6.82 -10.47
N ILE A 203 -6.79 6.57 -9.86
CA ILE A 203 -5.85 5.54 -10.32
C ILE A 203 -6.42 4.11 -10.19
N GLY A 204 -7.27 3.83 -9.20
CA GLY A 204 -7.95 2.55 -9.06
C GLY A 204 -8.88 2.25 -10.24
N THR A 205 -9.64 3.25 -10.67
CA THR A 205 -10.49 3.17 -11.88
C THR A 205 -9.65 3.02 -13.14
N MET A 206 -8.55 3.77 -13.30
CA MET A 206 -7.62 3.63 -14.43
C MET A 206 -7.06 2.21 -14.52
N LYS A 207 -6.61 1.68 -13.38
CA LYS A 207 -6.07 0.32 -13.25
C LYS A 207 -7.09 -0.74 -13.67
N THR A 208 -8.33 -0.55 -13.26
CA THR A 208 -9.47 -1.42 -13.61
C THR A 208 -9.78 -1.35 -15.11
N MET A 209 -9.85 -0.16 -15.68
CA MET A 209 -10.09 0.04 -17.12
C MET A 209 -9.00 -0.63 -17.97
N ILE A 210 -7.73 -0.52 -17.58
CA ILE A 210 -6.61 -1.20 -18.27
C ILE A 210 -6.78 -2.72 -18.23
N ARG A 211 -7.11 -3.28 -17.05
CA ARG A 211 -7.34 -4.71 -16.84
C ARG A 211 -8.50 -5.22 -17.68
N ASP A 212 -9.69 -4.65 -17.52
CA ASP A 212 -10.93 -5.20 -18.06
C ASP A 212 -11.00 -5.04 -19.58
N SER A 213 -10.46 -3.94 -20.09
CA SER A 213 -10.37 -3.71 -21.52
C SER A 213 -9.29 -4.56 -22.20
N LYS A 214 -8.38 -5.16 -21.43
CA LYS A 214 -7.16 -5.83 -21.92
C LYS A 214 -6.34 -4.95 -22.87
N ALA A 215 -6.37 -3.62 -22.69
CA ALA A 215 -5.66 -2.69 -23.54
C ALA A 215 -4.14 -2.95 -23.58
N CYS A 216 -3.60 -3.63 -22.57
CA CYS A 216 -2.19 -3.99 -22.46
C CYS A 216 -1.95 -5.51 -22.45
N GLY A 217 -2.93 -6.29 -22.89
CA GLY A 217 -2.94 -7.75 -22.76
C GLY A 217 -3.16 -8.23 -21.32
N GLU A 218 -2.83 -9.50 -21.07
CA GLU A 218 -2.87 -10.09 -19.72
C GLU A 218 -1.68 -9.60 -18.89
N LEU A 219 -1.96 -9.09 -17.70
CA LEU A 219 -0.98 -8.48 -16.81
C LEU A 219 -1.13 -9.06 -15.41
N ASP A 220 0.00 -9.31 -14.74
CA ASP A 220 0.00 -9.50 -13.30
C ASP A 220 -0.24 -8.17 -12.55
N ASP A 221 -0.56 -8.22 -11.26
CA ASP A 221 -0.87 -7.01 -10.47
C ASP A 221 0.29 -5.99 -10.44
N MET A 222 1.55 -6.44 -10.52
CA MET A 222 2.72 -5.57 -10.50
C MET A 222 2.90 -4.85 -11.85
N GLN A 223 2.75 -5.55 -12.97
CA GLN A 223 2.73 -4.96 -14.31
C GLN A 223 1.57 -3.97 -14.43
N LEU A 224 0.39 -4.38 -13.99
CA LEU A 224 -0.80 -3.53 -14.00
C LEU A 224 -0.61 -2.27 -13.15
N GLN A 225 -0.03 -2.40 -11.94
CA GLN A 225 0.30 -1.27 -11.07
C GLN A 225 1.30 -0.32 -11.72
N THR A 226 2.40 -0.84 -12.28
CA THR A 226 3.47 0.00 -12.84
C THR A 226 3.02 0.75 -14.10
N ILE A 227 2.26 0.11 -15.00
CA ILE A 227 1.64 0.78 -16.14
C ILE A 227 0.67 1.86 -15.68
N SER A 228 -0.20 1.54 -14.70
CA SER A 228 -1.17 2.51 -14.17
C SER A 228 -0.48 3.73 -13.55
N LEU A 229 0.60 3.53 -12.80
CA LEU A 229 1.40 4.62 -12.24
C LEU A 229 2.04 5.47 -13.32
N HIS A 230 2.63 4.88 -14.36
CA HIS A 230 3.21 5.64 -15.47
C HIS A 230 2.14 6.54 -16.13
N ILE A 231 0.98 5.97 -16.47
CA ILE A 231 -0.10 6.72 -17.12
C ILE A 231 -0.64 7.81 -16.17
N TRP A 232 -1.01 7.44 -14.95
CA TRP A 232 -1.65 8.33 -13.99
C TRP A 232 -0.71 9.43 -13.48
N ASP A 233 0.46 9.05 -12.99
CA ASP A 233 1.39 10.00 -12.37
C ASP A 233 2.09 10.86 -13.43
N GLN A 234 2.60 10.24 -14.51
CA GLN A 234 3.47 10.92 -15.48
C GLN A 234 2.71 11.42 -16.71
N LYS A 235 2.01 10.54 -17.44
CA LYS A 235 1.35 10.93 -18.72
C LYS A 235 0.21 11.94 -18.50
N LEU A 236 -0.61 11.72 -17.47
CA LEU A 236 -1.66 12.67 -17.07
C LEU A 236 -1.13 13.81 -16.18
N GLY A 237 0.11 13.71 -15.69
CA GLY A 237 0.77 14.70 -14.87
C GLY A 237 0.17 14.87 -13.47
N ASN A 238 -0.59 13.88 -12.97
CA ASN A 238 -1.30 14.04 -11.70
C ASN A 238 -0.35 14.13 -10.50
N PHE A 239 0.82 13.48 -10.57
CA PHE A 239 1.81 13.62 -9.51
C PHE A 239 2.35 15.05 -9.41
N GLU A 240 2.73 15.66 -10.53
CA GLU A 240 3.25 17.03 -10.52
C GLU A 240 2.16 18.03 -10.12
N LYS A 241 0.91 17.85 -10.57
CA LYS A 241 -0.21 18.70 -10.16
C LYS A 241 -0.47 18.67 -8.65
N GLN A 242 -0.33 17.50 -8.03
CA GLN A 242 -0.65 17.31 -6.62
C GLN A 242 0.54 17.61 -5.69
N TYR A 243 1.76 17.31 -6.12
CA TYR A 243 2.97 17.31 -5.28
C TYR A 243 4.13 18.16 -5.79
N GLY A 244 4.08 18.61 -7.05
CA GLY A 244 5.21 19.21 -7.74
C GLY A 244 5.78 20.45 -7.06
N GLU A 245 4.96 21.26 -6.41
CA GLU A 245 5.43 22.48 -5.76
C GLU A 245 6.03 22.24 -4.36
N ASN A 246 5.88 21.03 -3.80
CA ASN A 246 6.36 20.72 -2.46
C ASN A 246 7.88 20.45 -2.46
N LYS A 247 8.65 21.48 -2.08
CA LYS A 247 10.12 21.43 -1.98
C LYS A 247 10.62 20.39 -0.97
N GLU A 248 9.86 20.13 0.08
CA GLU A 248 10.24 19.16 1.12
C GLU A 248 10.14 17.72 0.60
N ILE A 249 9.07 17.38 -0.12
CA ILE A 249 8.93 16.08 -0.81
C ILE A 249 10.10 15.86 -1.78
N LYS A 250 10.44 16.88 -2.59
CA LYS A 250 11.57 16.83 -3.53
C LYS A 250 12.91 16.60 -2.80
N ALA A 251 13.18 17.34 -1.72
CA ALA A 251 14.39 17.16 -0.92
C ALA A 251 14.48 15.77 -0.26
N ASN A 252 13.37 15.29 0.32
CA ASN A 252 13.29 13.95 0.90
C ASN A 252 13.52 12.87 -0.16
N ALA A 253 12.97 13.02 -1.37
CA ALA A 253 13.17 12.06 -2.46
C ALA A 253 14.64 11.94 -2.87
N GLU A 254 15.36 13.06 -3.00
CA GLU A 254 16.80 13.02 -3.31
C GLU A 254 17.61 12.36 -2.19
N MET A 255 17.28 12.63 -0.92
CA MET A 255 17.88 11.94 0.22
C MET A 255 17.67 10.41 0.14
N PHE A 256 16.45 9.94 -0.17
CA PHE A 256 16.17 8.52 -0.27
C PHE A 256 16.85 7.86 -1.47
N LYS A 257 16.89 8.52 -2.64
CA LYS A 257 17.62 8.02 -3.82
C LYS A 257 19.08 7.79 -3.50
N LYS A 258 19.74 8.73 -2.80
CA LYS A 258 21.14 8.60 -2.39
C LYS A 258 21.34 7.37 -1.50
N LYS A 259 20.51 7.20 -0.46
CA LYS A 259 20.56 6.02 0.44
C LYS A 259 20.37 4.70 -0.31
N MET A 260 19.45 4.66 -1.28
CA MET A 260 19.22 3.47 -2.11
C MET A 260 20.42 3.13 -2.99
N MET A 261 21.12 4.13 -3.53
CA MET A 261 22.34 3.93 -4.32
C MET A 261 23.50 3.40 -3.44
N GLU A 262 23.70 3.97 -2.25
CA GLU A 262 24.73 3.53 -1.30
C GLU A 262 24.53 2.07 -0.86
N GLN A 263 23.29 1.65 -0.63
CA GLN A 263 22.97 0.26 -0.29
C GLN A 263 23.18 -0.74 -1.43
N ASN A 264 23.08 -0.28 -2.68
CA ASN A 264 23.30 -1.11 -3.87
C ASN A 264 24.77 -1.14 -4.30
N GLY A 265 25.56 -0.11 -3.97
CA GLY A 265 27.02 -0.09 -4.23
C GLY A 265 27.86 -0.85 -3.21
N ASN A 266 27.28 -1.19 -2.06
CA ASN A 266 27.89 -2.02 -1.02
C ASN A 266 27.50 -3.52 -1.13
N LYS A 267 26.92 -3.93 -2.26
CA LYS A 267 26.59 -5.33 -2.61
C LYS A 267 27.36 -5.74 -3.85
#